data_AF-A0AAD9BUE5-F1
#
_entry.id   AF-A0AAD9BUE5-F1
#
_cell.length_a   1.000
_cell.length_b   1.000
_cell.length_c   1.000
_cell.angle_alpha   90.00
_cell.angle_beta   90.00
_cell.angle_gamma   90.00
#
_symmetry.space_group_name_H-M   'P 1'
#
loop_
_entity.id
_entity.type
_entity.pdbx_description
1 polymer ?
#
loop_
_entity_poly.entity_id
_entity_poly.type
_entity_poly.pdbx_seq_one_letter_code
_entity_poly.pdbx_strand_id
1 'polypeptide(L)'
;MAKDLRPFSVVDNSGFRRLVNTLEPKYAIPSRPYFSPTVLKSAVLEWGLDNNQGIAVVTDNARNMDVAVREAGLSPHIKCFAHT
;
A
#
# COMPACT_ATOMS: atom_id res chain seq x y z
N MET A 1 2.35 -6.27 10.22
CA MET A 1 1.29 -6.50 9.20
C MET A 1 1.77 -7.35 8.05
N ALA A 2 2.71 -6.89 7.22
CA ALA A 2 3.31 -7.72 6.15
C ALA A 2 4.07 -8.94 6.69
N LYS A 3 4.63 -8.85 7.91
CA LYS A 3 5.31 -9.95 8.60
C LYS A 3 4.39 -10.92 9.33
N ASP A 4 3.17 -10.48 9.67
CA ASP A 4 2.24 -11.22 10.56
C ASP A 4 0.99 -11.72 9.83
N LEU A 5 0.87 -11.43 8.53
CA LEU A 5 -0.26 -11.79 7.66
C LEU A 5 -1.63 -11.46 8.27
N ARG A 6 -1.71 -10.37 9.05
CA ARG A 6 -2.96 -9.93 9.66
C ARG A 6 -3.79 -9.17 8.64
N PRO A 7 -5.12 -9.36 8.60
CA PRO A 7 -5.99 -8.60 7.72
C PRO A 7 -5.89 -7.10 8.03
N PHE A 8 -6.00 -6.27 7.01
CA PHE A 8 -5.96 -4.81 7.14
C PHE A 8 -7.01 -4.26 8.13
N SER A 9 -8.06 -5.03 8.47
CA SER A 9 -9.01 -4.69 9.53
C SER A 9 -8.37 -4.48 10.91
N VAL A 10 -7.13 -4.94 11.13
CA VAL A 10 -6.40 -4.65 12.37
C VAL A 10 -6.12 -3.15 12.53
N VAL A 11 -5.91 -2.38 11.45
CA VAL A 11 -5.75 -0.91 11.56
C VAL A 11 -7.07 -0.21 11.95
N ASP A 12 -8.20 -0.90 11.74
CA ASP A 12 -9.52 -0.39 12.11
C ASP A 12 -9.92 -0.72 13.55
N ASN A 13 -9.17 -1.59 14.23
CA ASN A 13 -9.42 -1.95 15.61
C ASN A 13 -9.18 -0.76 16.56
N SER A 14 -10.19 -0.42 17.36
CA SER A 14 -10.13 0.69 18.32
C SER A 14 -9.00 0.55 19.34
N GLY A 15 -8.72 -0.68 19.79
CA GLY A 15 -7.60 -1.00 20.68
C GLY A 15 -6.24 -0.77 20.02
N PHE A 16 -6.08 -1.18 18.76
CA PHE A 16 -4.87 -0.93 17.98
C PHE A 16 -4.64 0.58 17.76
N ARG A 17 -5.69 1.32 17.41
CA ARG A 17 -5.59 2.79 17.24
C ARG A 17 -5.20 3.50 18.53
N ARG A 18 -5.77 3.07 19.66
CA ARG A 18 -5.43 3.62 20.99
C ARG A 18 -3.98 3.31 21.35
N LEU A 19 -3.51 2.10 21.07
CA LEU A 19 -2.12 1.70 21.30
C LEU A 19 -1.15 2.57 20.48
N VAL A 20 -1.38 2.70 19.18
CA VAL A 20 -0.52 3.49 18.28
C VAL A 20 -0.51 4.97 18.67
N ASN A 21 -1.67 5.57 18.98
CA ASN A 21 -1.74 6.96 19.44
C ASN A 21 -1.01 7.17 20.79
N THR A 22 -0.97 6.15 21.65
CA THR A 22 -0.23 6.23 22.92
C THR A 22 1.29 6.16 22.69
N LEU A 23 1.75 5.34 21.75
CA LEU A 23 3.17 5.13 21.48
C LEU A 23 3.76 6.25 20.61
N GLU A 24 3.04 6.65 19.57
CA GLU A 24 3.48 7.68 18.62
C GLU A 24 2.27 8.52 18.17
N PRO A 25 1.91 9.57 18.94
CA PRO A 25 0.70 10.36 18.68
C PRO A 25 0.75 11.16 17.38
N LYS A 26 1.94 11.32 16.77
CA LYS A 26 2.13 11.98 15.47
C LYS A 26 1.89 11.05 14.29
N TYR A 27 1.82 9.73 14.52
CA TYR A 27 1.61 8.76 13.46
C TYR A 27 0.13 8.73 13.05
N ALA A 28 -0.17 9.33 11.90
CA ALA A 28 -1.50 9.26 11.31
C ALA A 28 -1.74 7.85 10.76
N ILE A 29 -2.52 7.04 11.49
CA ILE A 29 -2.87 5.69 11.04
C ILE A 29 -3.65 5.80 9.73
N PRO A 30 -3.11 5.30 8.62
CA PRO A 30 -3.80 5.41 7.36
C PRO A 30 -5.02 4.49 7.34
N SER A 31 -6.09 4.96 6.68
CA SER A 31 -7.32 4.19 6.49
C SER A 31 -7.14 3.09 5.43
N ARG A 32 -8.11 2.16 5.31
CA ARG A 32 -8.10 1.02 4.35
C ARG A 32 -7.61 1.32 2.92
N PRO A 33 -7.83 2.48 2.29
CA PRO A 33 -7.23 2.79 0.99
C PRO A 33 -5.76 3.25 1.10
N TYR A 34 -4.96 2.74 2.04
CA TYR A 34 -3.56 3.17 2.19
C TYR A 34 -2.75 2.96 0.92
N PHE A 35 -2.96 1.81 0.26
CA PHE A 35 -2.49 1.58 -1.09
C PHE A 35 -3.58 1.97 -2.08
N SER A 36 -3.89 3.26 -2.13
CA SER A 36 -4.74 3.81 -3.19
C SER A 36 -3.89 4.10 -4.43
N PRO A 37 -4.51 4.17 -5.61
CA PRO A 37 -3.82 4.61 -6.83
C PRO A 37 -3.17 5.98 -6.65
N THR A 38 -3.77 6.85 -5.83
CA THR A 38 -3.25 8.19 -5.51
C THR A 38 -1.89 8.13 -4.82
N VAL A 39 -1.72 7.24 -3.84
CA VAL A 39 -0.44 7.09 -3.11
C VAL A 39 0.64 6.52 -4.02
N LEU A 40 0.29 5.59 -4.91
CA LEU A 40 1.23 5.06 -5.90
C LEU A 40 1.67 6.14 -6.90
N LYS A 41 0.73 6.97 -7.38
CA LYS A 41 1.04 8.10 -8.26
C LYS A 41 1.88 9.17 -7.57
N SER A 42 1.60 9.48 -6.30
CA SER A 42 2.40 10.45 -5.55
C SER A 42 3.83 9.98 -5.36
N ALA A 43 4.04 8.69 -5.06
CA ALA A 43 5.38 8.13 -4.94
C ALA A 43 6.15 8.20 -6.26
N VAL A 44 5.50 7.90 -7.38
CA VAL A 44 6.10 8.02 -8.73
C VAL A 44 6.55 9.44 -9.03
N LEU A 45 5.71 10.44 -8.71
CA LEU A 45 6.02 11.85 -8.91
C LEU A 45 7.13 12.34 -7.97
N GLU A 46 7.05 11.99 -6.68
CA GLU A 46 8.04 12.35 -5.67
C GLU A 46 9.44 11.85 -6.05
N TRP A 47 9.51 10.67 -6.68
CA TRP A 47 10.77 10.04 -7.05
C TRP A 47 11.20 10.36 -8.50
N GLY A 48 10.45 11.19 -9.23
CA GLY A 48 10.78 11.58 -10.61
C GLY A 48 10.83 10.39 -11.59
N LEU A 49 9.91 9.45 -11.44
CA LEU A 49 9.84 8.23 -12.24
C LEU A 49 8.93 8.38 -13.48
N ASP A 50 8.51 9.59 -13.82
CA ASP A 50 7.57 9.94 -14.89
C ASP A 50 8.16 9.88 -16.32
N ASN A 51 9.26 9.13 -16.50
CA ASN A 51 10.15 9.19 -17.67
C ASN A 51 9.64 8.45 -18.92
N ASN A 52 8.31 8.34 -19.11
CA ASN A 52 7.63 7.66 -20.24
C ASN A 52 8.08 6.20 -20.50
N GLN A 53 8.76 5.59 -19.53
CA GLN A 53 9.17 4.20 -19.53
C GLN A 53 8.26 3.46 -18.55
N GLY A 54 7.74 2.30 -18.94
CA GLY A 54 6.86 1.51 -18.09
C GLY A 54 7.51 1.24 -16.72
N ILE A 55 6.83 1.63 -15.63
CA ILE A 55 7.31 1.44 -14.27
C ILE A 55 6.92 0.04 -13.81
N ALA A 56 7.93 -0.82 -13.62
CA ALA A 56 7.73 -2.13 -13.04
C ALA A 56 7.36 -2.02 -11.55
N VAL A 57 6.30 -2.70 -11.13
CA VAL A 57 5.82 -2.68 -9.74
C VAL A 57 5.68 -4.09 -9.23
N VAL A 58 6.22 -4.36 -8.03
CA VAL A 58 6.03 -5.62 -7.31
C VAL A 58 5.10 -5.39 -6.13
N THR A 59 3.98 -6.11 -6.07
CA THR A 59 3.08 -6.05 -4.90
C THR A 59 2.74 -7.44 -4.39
N ASP A 60 2.20 -7.51 -3.17
CA ASP A 60 1.46 -8.70 -2.74
C ASP A 60 0.24 -8.96 -3.65
N ASN A 61 -0.33 -10.16 -3.53
CA ASN A 61 -1.44 -10.64 -4.38
C ASN A 61 -2.82 -10.28 -3.84
N ALA A 62 -2.93 -9.39 -2.85
CA ALA A 62 -4.22 -8.98 -2.33
C ALA A 62 -4.98 -8.16 -3.38
N ARG A 63 -6.30 -8.38 -3.47
CA ARG A 63 -7.16 -7.74 -4.49
C ARG A 63 -7.08 -6.21 -4.48
N ASN A 64 -6.88 -5.60 -3.32
CA ASN A 64 -6.73 -4.16 -3.20
C ASN A 64 -5.43 -3.66 -3.85
N MET A 65 -4.32 -4.42 -3.74
CA MET A 65 -3.05 -4.08 -4.40
C MET A 65 -3.16 -4.22 -5.92
N ASP A 66 -3.78 -5.30 -6.40
CA ASP A 66 -4.06 -5.49 -7.84
C ASP A 66 -4.85 -4.31 -8.43
N VAL A 67 -5.93 -3.90 -7.75
CA VAL A 67 -6.76 -2.77 -8.21
C VAL A 67 -5.98 -1.46 -8.16
N ALA A 68 -5.21 -1.23 -7.09
CA ALA A 68 -4.43 -0.01 -6.92
C ALA A 68 -3.39 0.18 -8.01
N VAL A 69 -2.64 -0.87 -8.37
CA VAL A 69 -1.62 -0.82 -9.43
C VAL A 69 -2.25 -0.61 -10.80
N ARG A 70 -3.36 -1.31 -11.08
CA ARG A 70 -4.09 -1.17 -12.35
C ARG A 70 -4.64 0.25 -12.55
N GLU A 71 -5.26 0.83 -11.52
CA GLU A 71 -5.78 2.19 -11.56
C GLU A 71 -4.68 3.26 -11.51
N ALA A 72 -3.50 2.91 -10.99
CA ALA A 72 -2.31 3.74 -11.06
C ALA A 72 -1.69 3.77 -12.46
N GLY A 73 -2.04 2.81 -13.33
CA GLY A 73 -1.50 2.70 -14.69
C GLY A 73 -0.05 2.21 -14.74
N LEU A 74 0.42 1.56 -13.67
CA LEU A 74 1.80 1.10 -13.56
C LEU A 74 1.94 -0.29 -14.19
N SER A 75 2.94 -0.45 -15.05
CA SER A 75 3.16 -1.66 -15.83
C SER A 75 4.65 -1.81 -16.19
N PRO A 76 5.23 -3.01 -16.11
CA PRO A 76 4.57 -4.30 -15.78
C PRO A 76 4.28 -4.50 -14.28
N HIS A 77 3.14 -5.12 -13.96
CA HIS A 77 2.81 -5.52 -12.58
C HIS A 77 3.25 -6.96 -12.32
N ILE A 78 4.23 -7.12 -11.42
CA ILE A 78 4.79 -8.40 -11.01
C ILE A 78 4.18 -8.79 -9.66
N LYS A 79 3.39 -9.86 -9.69
CA LYS A 79 2.78 -10.43 -8.49
C LYS A 79 3.82 -11.16 -7.63
N CYS A 80 3.79 -10.92 -6.32
CA CYS A 80 4.72 -11.57 -5.41
C CYS A 80 4.48 -13.10 -5.39
N PHE A 81 5.56 -13.87 -5.55
CA PHE A 81 5.52 -15.34 -5.53
C PHE A 81 5.39 -15.93 -4.11
N ALA A 82 5.68 -15.14 -3.07
CA ALA A 82 5.73 -15.63 -1.69
C ALA A 82 4.37 -16.14 -1.17
N HIS A 83 3.25 -15.80 -1.83
CA HIS A 83 1.92 -16.29 -1.49
C HIS A 83 1.14 -16.61 -2.77
N THR A 84 1.23 -17.87 -3.22
CA THR A 84 0.32 -18.47 -4.22
C THR A 84 -0.78 -19.23 -3.50
#